data_AF-A0A427AIF1-F1
#
_entry.id   AF-A0A427AIF1-F1
#
_cell.length_a   1.000
_cell.length_b   1.000
_cell.length_c   1.000
_cell.angle_alpha   90.00
_cell.angle_beta   90.00
_cell.angle_gamma   90.00
#
_symmetry.space_group_name_H-M   'P 1'
#
loop_
_entity.id
_entity.type
_entity.pdbx_description
1 polymer ?
#
loop_
_entity_poly.entity_id
_entity_poly.type
_entity_poly.pdbx_seq_one_letter_code
_entity_poly.pdbx_strand_id
1 'polypeptide(L)'
;DFRFYFLILQVLIPISKPTGFTGADPYKMSVGFRSFPIVIMLLSFQVGHEKFYVPWLYVINRKSSEVPLIDFHLRYSGNDLHGVTAKVIDMPHHYIEVHPDIHKHFWDPQNWPKYVLVRYTWYV
;
A
#
# COMPACT_ATOMS: atom_id res chain seq x y z
N ASP A 1 14.79 27.44 -15.30
CA ASP A 1 15.56 26.42 -14.55
C ASP A 1 14.59 25.78 -13.56
N PHE A 2 13.89 24.70 -13.97
CA PHE A 2 12.84 24.08 -13.15
C PHE A 2 13.46 23.02 -12.24
N ARG A 3 13.66 23.35 -10.98
CA ARG A 3 14.06 22.40 -9.94
C ARG A 3 12.79 21.71 -9.42
N PHE A 4 12.57 20.46 -9.82
CA PHE A 4 11.56 19.61 -9.21
C PHE A 4 12.00 19.28 -7.77
N TYR A 5 11.36 19.88 -6.77
CA TYR A 5 11.55 19.51 -5.38
C TYR A 5 10.70 18.27 -5.09
N PHE A 6 11.34 17.10 -5.06
CA PHE A 6 10.68 15.88 -4.60
C PHE A 6 10.80 15.79 -3.09
N LEU A 7 9.69 15.98 -2.38
CA LEU A 7 9.58 15.49 -1.01
C LEU A 7 9.13 14.03 -1.07
N ILE A 8 9.73 13.19 -0.23
CA ILE A 8 9.37 11.78 -0.08
C ILE A 8 9.11 11.53 1.40
N LEU A 9 7.89 11.08 1.72
CA LEU A 9 7.53 10.64 3.07
C LEU A 9 7.30 9.13 3.05
N GLN A 10 7.80 8.42 4.06
CA GLN A 10 7.63 6.98 4.21
C GLN A 10 7.02 6.67 5.56
N VAL A 11 5.95 5.87 5.55
CA VAL A 11 5.20 5.50 6.75
C VAL A 11 4.91 4.02 6.71
N LEU A 12 5.10 3.35 7.84
CA LEU A 12 4.75 1.96 8.01
C LEU A 12 3.31 1.86 8.55
N ILE A 13 2.43 1.20 7.81
CA ILE A 13 1.02 1.04 8.20
C ILE A 13 0.77 -0.41 8.62
N PRO A 14 0.26 -0.67 9.83
CA PRO A 14 -0.15 -2.01 10.25
C PRO A 14 -1.49 -2.39 9.61
N ILE A 15 -1.52 -3.56 8.99
CA ILE A 15 -2.72 -4.23 8.50
C ILE A 15 -3.05 -5.34 9.49
N SER A 16 -4.14 -5.15 10.23
CA SER A 16 -4.64 -6.13 11.19
C SER A 16 -5.04 -7.44 10.52
N LYS A 17 -4.93 -8.54 11.26
CA LYS A 17 -5.40 -9.86 10.81
C LYS A 17 -6.89 -9.78 10.47
N PRO A 18 -7.30 -10.12 9.24
CA PRO A 18 -8.71 -10.21 8.92
C PRO A 18 -9.39 -11.32 9.74
N THR A 19 -10.62 -11.09 10.15
CA THR A 19 -11.41 -12.06 10.93
C THR A 19 -11.67 -13.32 10.09
N GLY A 20 -11.20 -14.48 10.54
CA GLY A 20 -11.37 -15.76 9.83
C GLY A 20 -10.14 -16.27 9.04
N PHE A 21 -8.97 -15.65 9.19
CA PHE A 21 -7.73 -16.14 8.59
C PHE A 21 -7.22 -17.41 9.30
N THR A 22 -7.48 -18.58 8.70
CA THR A 22 -7.10 -19.91 9.21
C THR A 22 -5.82 -20.47 8.59
N GLY A 23 -5.16 -19.73 7.68
CA GLY A 23 -3.93 -20.17 7.00
C GLY A 23 -4.13 -21.31 5.98
N ALA A 24 -5.26 -22.01 6.03
CA ALA A 24 -5.66 -23.08 5.11
C ALA A 24 -6.82 -22.71 4.16
N ASP A 25 -7.54 -21.61 4.41
CA ASP A 25 -8.68 -21.18 3.60
C ASP A 25 -8.57 -19.72 3.10
N PRO A 26 -9.00 -19.43 1.85
CA PRO A 26 -8.95 -18.09 1.25
C PRO A 26 -10.05 -17.17 1.82
N TYR A 27 -9.65 -16.02 2.38
CA TYR A 27 -10.58 -15.04 2.97
C TYR A 27 -10.90 -13.84 2.04
N LYS A 28 -12.17 -13.38 2.08
CA LYS A 28 -12.72 -12.19 1.41
C LYS A 28 -13.61 -11.41 2.40
N MET A 29 -13.45 -10.08 2.49
CA MET A 29 -14.52 -9.18 2.97
C MET A 29 -15.51 -8.95 1.83
N SER A 30 -16.81 -9.19 2.05
CA SER A 30 -17.83 -9.03 1.02
C SER A 30 -18.61 -7.72 1.18
N VAL A 31 -18.73 -6.97 0.08
CA VAL A 31 -20.04 -6.76 -0.54
C VAL A 31 -19.83 -6.99 -2.05
N GLY A 32 -20.36 -8.10 -2.59
CA GLY A 32 -20.46 -8.34 -4.04
C GLY A 32 -19.41 -9.25 -4.70
N PHE A 33 -19.85 -10.45 -5.08
CA PHE A 33 -19.45 -11.33 -6.20
C PHE A 33 -18.02 -11.92 -6.34
N ARG A 34 -18.01 -13.27 -6.27
CA ARG A 34 -17.14 -14.33 -6.86
C ARG A 34 -15.62 -14.31 -6.67
N SER A 35 -15.07 -15.54 -6.72
CA SER A 35 -13.72 -16.05 -6.48
C SER A 35 -12.55 -15.09 -6.72
N PHE A 36 -11.40 -15.39 -6.08
CA PHE A 36 -10.11 -14.68 -6.03
C PHE A 36 -9.91 -13.91 -4.71
N PRO A 37 -9.01 -14.36 -3.80
CA PRO A 37 -8.71 -13.64 -2.57
C PRO A 37 -7.75 -12.49 -2.88
N ILE A 38 -8.16 -11.26 -2.58
CA ILE A 38 -7.37 -10.05 -2.79
C ILE A 38 -7.51 -9.23 -1.52
N VAL A 39 -6.40 -8.87 -0.86
CA VAL A 39 -6.45 -7.79 0.14
C VAL A 39 -6.53 -6.49 -0.62
N ILE A 40 -7.76 -5.99 -0.73
CA ILE A 40 -8.08 -4.75 -1.41
C ILE A 40 -8.12 -3.64 -0.37
N MET A 41 -7.14 -2.73 -0.39
CA MET A 41 -7.10 -1.59 0.51
C MET A 41 -7.80 -0.40 -0.15
N LEU A 42 -8.87 0.12 0.46
CA LEU A 42 -9.35 1.47 0.18
C LEU A 42 -8.56 2.44 1.06
N LEU A 43 -7.77 3.28 0.42
CA LEU A 43 -7.13 4.40 1.08
C LEU A 43 -7.89 5.66 0.67
N SER A 44 -8.62 6.24 1.63
CA SER A 44 -9.13 7.60 1.51
C SER A 44 -8.07 8.55 2.05
N PHE A 45 -7.79 9.60 1.28
CA PHE A 45 -6.83 10.63 1.65
C PHE A 45 -7.59 11.93 1.81
N GLN A 46 -7.44 12.60 2.96
CA GLN A 46 -8.08 13.88 3.22
C GLN A 46 -7.01 14.97 3.34
N VAL A 47 -7.10 16.00 2.51
CA VAL A 47 -6.26 17.20 2.60
C VAL A 47 -7.19 18.39 2.77
N GLY A 48 -7.14 19.02 3.95
CA GLY A 48 -8.11 20.05 4.32
C GLY A 48 -9.54 19.52 4.32
N HIS A 49 -10.39 20.11 3.46
CA HIS A 49 -11.80 19.73 3.31
C HIS A 49 -12.05 18.73 2.17
N GLU A 50 -11.05 18.45 1.33
CA GLU A 50 -11.20 17.60 0.16
C GLU A 50 -10.81 16.16 0.48
N LYS A 51 -11.67 15.21 0.10
CA LYS A 51 -11.44 13.78 0.21
C LYS A 51 -11.17 13.19 -1.16
N PHE A 52 -9.98 12.63 -1.32
CA PHE A 52 -9.57 11.90 -2.50
C PHE A 52 -9.69 10.41 -2.24
N TYR A 53 -10.34 9.71 -3.15
CA TYR A 53 -10.48 8.26 -3.11
C TYR A 53 -9.52 7.65 -4.12
N VAL A 54 -8.66 6.76 -3.62
CA VAL A 54 -7.83 5.93 -4.48
C VAL A 54 -8.60 4.65 -4.80
N PRO A 55 -8.58 4.18 -6.07
CA PRO A 55 -9.11 2.87 -6.41
C PRO A 55 -8.47 1.79 -5.54
N TRP A 56 -9.30 0.82 -5.16
CA TRP A 56 -8.96 -0.49 -4.62
C TRP A 56 -7.58 -1.03 -5.06
N LEU A 57 -6.64 -1.15 -4.10
CA LEU A 57 -5.28 -1.65 -4.34
C LEU A 57 -5.07 -3.07 -3.84
N TYR A 58 -4.40 -3.90 -4.66
CA TYR A 58 -4.14 -5.31 -4.41
C TYR A 58 -2.79 -5.47 -3.70
N VAL A 59 -2.79 -5.75 -2.39
CA VAL A 59 -1.57 -5.77 -1.57
C VAL A 59 -1.06 -7.21 -1.33
N ILE A 60 -1.94 -8.10 -0.90
CA ILE A 60 -1.64 -9.53 -0.67
C ILE A 60 -2.26 -10.36 -1.81
N ASN A 61 -1.56 -11.43 -2.23
CA ASN A 61 -1.89 -12.27 -3.38
C ASN A 61 -1.71 -11.57 -4.75
N ARG A 62 -0.57 -10.89 -4.89
CA ARG A 62 -0.12 -10.34 -6.17
C ARG A 62 0.57 -11.45 -6.98
N LYS A 63 0.76 -11.22 -8.28
CA LYS A 63 1.61 -12.10 -9.12
C LYS A 63 3.07 -12.15 -8.63
N SER A 64 3.51 -11.11 -7.92
CA SER A 64 4.85 -11.04 -7.32
C SER A 64 4.83 -11.60 -5.90
N SER A 65 5.85 -12.38 -5.57
CA SER A 65 6.15 -12.86 -4.21
C SER A 65 6.95 -11.85 -3.39
N GLU A 66 7.29 -10.70 -3.95
CA GLU A 66 7.99 -9.65 -3.22
C GLU A 66 7.08 -8.91 -2.27
N VAL A 67 7.65 -8.45 -1.17
CA VAL A 67 6.90 -7.67 -0.16
C VAL A 67 6.39 -6.39 -0.82
N PRO A 68 5.09 -6.08 -0.72
CA PRO A 68 4.49 -4.93 -1.39
C PRO A 68 4.86 -3.61 -0.71
N LEU A 69 5.06 -2.58 -1.52
CA LEU A 69 5.12 -1.18 -1.12
C LEU A 69 4.00 -0.42 -1.83
N ILE A 70 3.26 0.42 -1.10
CA ILE A 70 2.24 1.29 -1.70
C ILE A 70 2.87 2.64 -2.03
N ASP A 71 2.94 2.96 -3.32
CA ASP A 71 3.56 4.17 -3.84
C ASP A 71 2.48 5.17 -4.26
N PHE A 72 2.34 6.23 -3.48
CA PHE A 72 1.45 7.36 -3.72
C PHE A 72 2.18 8.45 -4.48
N HIS A 73 1.52 8.93 -5.52
CA HIS A 73 1.92 10.09 -6.29
C HIS A 73 0.85 11.16 -6.11
N LEU A 74 1.24 12.25 -5.46
CA LEU A 74 0.40 13.41 -5.20
C LEU A 74 0.74 14.48 -6.24
N ARG A 75 -0.27 14.94 -6.98
CA ARG A 75 -0.11 15.96 -8.03
C ARG A 75 -0.59 17.30 -7.50
N TYR A 76 0.33 18.23 -7.32
CA TYR A 76 0.03 19.60 -6.90
C TYR A 76 0.16 20.57 -8.08
N SER A 77 -0.58 21.68 -8.01
CA SER A 77 -0.31 22.88 -8.80
C SER A 77 -0.49 24.08 -7.89
N GLY A 78 0.60 24.81 -7.65
CA GLY A 78 0.62 25.82 -6.59
C GLY A 78 0.34 25.18 -5.22
N ASN A 79 -0.73 25.62 -4.55
CA ASN A 79 -1.15 25.09 -3.25
C ASN A 79 -2.27 24.04 -3.35
N ASP A 80 -2.79 23.77 -4.55
CA ASP A 80 -3.97 22.93 -4.73
C ASP A 80 -3.58 21.48 -5.10
N LEU A 81 -4.21 20.51 -4.46
CA LEU A 81 -4.06 19.08 -4.78
C LEU A 81 -4.99 18.72 -5.94
N HIS A 82 -4.42 18.43 -7.12
CA HIS A 82 -5.20 18.10 -8.33
C HIS A 82 -5.59 16.64 -8.39
N GLY A 83 -4.79 15.77 -7.78
CA GLY A 83 -5.10 14.36 -7.79
C GLY A 83 -4.12 13.48 -7.06
N VAL A 84 -4.62 12.30 -6.70
CA VAL A 84 -3.87 11.25 -6.03
C VAL A 84 -3.95 10.01 -6.88
N THR A 85 -2.79 9.46 -7.23
CA THR A 85 -2.70 8.13 -7.82
C THR A 85 -1.86 7.26 -6.91
N ALA A 86 -2.24 6.01 -6.74
CA ALA A 86 -1.42 5.06 -6.01
C ALA A 86 -1.26 3.78 -6.80
N LYS A 87 -0.15 3.10 -6.57
CA LYS A 87 0.15 1.79 -7.14
C LYS A 87 0.83 0.93 -6.08
N VAL A 88 0.68 -0.38 -6.21
CA VAL A 88 1.46 -1.32 -5.40
C VAL A 88 2.66 -1.76 -6.24
N ILE A 89 3.86 -1.53 -5.72
CA ILE A 89 5.11 -1.95 -6.33
C ILE A 89 5.78 -2.99 -5.45
N ASP A 90 6.76 -3.69 -6.02
CA ASP A 90 7.64 -4.55 -5.24
C ASP A 90 8.59 -3.67 -4.44
N MET A 91 8.81 -4.04 -3.18
CA MET A 91 9.68 -3.27 -2.30
C MET A 91 11.09 -3.21 -2.88
N PRO A 92 11.69 -2.01 -3.01
CA PRO A 92 13.04 -1.87 -3.53
C PRO A 92 14.07 -2.68 -2.73
N HIS A 93 15.04 -3.28 -3.43
CA HIS A 93 16.03 -4.20 -2.84
C HIS A 93 16.78 -3.65 -1.62
N HIS A 94 17.13 -2.36 -1.62
CA HIS A 94 17.84 -1.75 -0.49
C HIS A 94 17.07 -1.83 0.84
N TYR A 95 15.74 -1.84 0.83
CA TYR A 95 14.95 -2.05 2.06
C TYR A 95 15.02 -3.49 2.56
N ILE A 96 15.09 -4.44 1.62
CA ILE A 96 15.19 -5.87 1.91
C ILE A 96 16.60 -6.20 2.44
N GLU A 97 17.64 -5.58 1.89
CA GLU A 97 19.03 -5.74 2.35
C GLU A 97 19.21 -5.30 3.81
N VAL A 98 18.57 -4.20 4.22
CA VAL A 98 18.62 -3.71 5.60
C VAL A 98 17.73 -4.53 6.55
N HIS A 99 16.69 -5.18 6.00
CA HIS A 99 15.74 -5.99 6.77
C HIS A 99 15.53 -7.37 6.13
N PRO A 100 16.52 -8.27 6.21
CA PRO A 100 16.48 -9.55 5.49
C PRO A 100 15.29 -10.44 5.90
N ASP A 101 14.80 -10.30 7.14
CA ASP A 101 13.67 -11.08 7.65
C ASP A 101 12.30 -10.54 7.23
N ILE A 102 12.23 -9.39 6.54
CA ILE A 102 10.96 -8.75 6.20
C ILE A 102 10.09 -9.63 5.31
N HIS A 103 10.72 -10.35 4.37
CA HIS A 103 10.03 -11.26 3.46
C HIS A 103 9.39 -12.42 4.24
N LYS A 104 10.18 -13.07 5.10
CA LYS A 104 9.73 -14.17 5.96
C LYS A 104 8.59 -13.72 6.88
N HIS A 105 8.76 -12.60 7.57
CA HIS A 105 7.74 -12.08 8.50
C HIS A 105 6.46 -11.65 7.77
N PHE A 106 6.60 -10.97 6.63
CA PHE A 106 5.44 -10.50 5.87
C PHE A 106 4.63 -11.67 5.30
N TRP A 107 5.26 -12.74 4.85
CA TRP A 107 4.54 -13.88 4.27
C TRP A 107 4.16 -14.97 5.26
N ASP A 108 4.69 -14.97 6.48
CA ASP A 108 4.30 -15.94 7.52
C ASP A 108 2.82 -15.77 7.92
N PRO A 109 1.93 -16.75 7.65
CA PRO A 109 0.51 -16.66 7.97
C PRO A 109 0.20 -16.37 9.46
N GLN A 110 1.08 -16.76 10.38
CA GLN A 110 0.87 -16.56 11.82
C GLN A 110 1.31 -15.17 12.29
N ASN A 111 2.18 -14.51 11.53
CA ASN A 111 2.75 -13.24 11.93
C ASN A 111 1.85 -12.07 11.53
N TRP A 112 1.09 -11.55 12.49
CA TRP A 112 0.22 -10.38 12.31
C TRP A 112 0.46 -9.36 13.44
N PRO A 113 0.27 -8.05 13.20
CA PRO A 113 -0.20 -7.41 11.96
C PRO A 113 0.84 -7.42 10.84
N LYS A 114 0.39 -7.32 9.58
CA LYS A 114 1.28 -7.14 8.42
C LYS A 114 1.61 -5.67 8.29
N TYR A 115 2.90 -5.34 8.32
CA TYR A 115 3.32 -3.97 8.12
C TYR A 115 3.60 -3.71 6.64
N VAL A 116 2.91 -2.73 6.07
CA VAL A 116 3.09 -2.32 4.68
C VAL A 116 3.73 -0.95 4.65
N LEU A 117 4.80 -0.83 3.86
CA LEU A 117 5.46 0.44 3.65
C LEU A 117 4.64 1.26 2.66
N VAL A 118 4.31 2.49 3.05
CA VAL A 118 3.62 3.46 2.21
C VAL A 118 4.56 4.63 1.96
N ARG A 119 4.76 4.95 0.69
CA ARG A 119 5.59 6.06 0.24
C ARG A 119 4.73 7.12 -0.41
N TYR A 120 4.87 8.36 0.00
CA TYR A 120 4.24 9.52 -0.62
C TYR A 120 5.30 10.32 -1.36
N THR A 121 5.09 10.48 -2.66
CA THR A 121 5.93 11.30 -3.54
C THR A 121 5.13 12.50 -4.02
N TRP A 122 5.69 13.69 -3.79
CA TRP A 122 5.09 14.96 -4.14
C TRP A 122 5.71 15.47 -5.44
N TYR A 123 4.88 15.81 -6.42
CA TYR A 123 5.29 16.50 -7.64
C TYR A 123 4.79 17.95 -7.55
N VAL A 124 5.73 18.89 -7.48
CA VAL A 124 5.48 20.34 -7.57
C VAL A 124 5.84 20.82 -8.97
#